data_AF-A0A1T5P717-F1
#
_entry.id   AF-A0A1T5P717-F1
#
_cell.length_a   1.000
_cell.length_b   1.000
_cell.length_c   1.000
_cell.angle_alpha   90.00
_cell.angle_beta   90.00
_cell.angle_gamma   90.00
#
_symmetry.space_group_name_H-M   'P 1'
#
loop_
_entity.id
_entity.type
_entity.pdbx_description
1 polymer ?
#
loop_
_entity_poly.entity_id
_entity_poly.type
_entity_poly.pdbx_seq_one_letter_code
_entity_poly.pdbx_strand_id
1 'polypeptide(L)'
;MAFLTWIKTISITWNLKIRSAGKVPAAKYFKVLRDNEEKQKYLSDLILKEDVILRDNATTKAQLEEEKSNVSKAQDEKVLLQNKLNVILNMANTDWLNGDWNIKRHIKSKQNGAIIIDVQRIYINNGDFFEYDKLLQQKKRESTIKNYFFNDMTKEVFFINKSVAGEITSTHRLSYSDSINELTGFENEDIRIDYERTDVFDK
;
A
#
# COMPACT_ATOMS: atom_id res chain seq x y z
N MET A 1 10.19 75.92 16.88
CA MET A 1 9.01 75.53 17.69
C MET A 1 8.75 74.03 17.71
N ALA A 2 8.71 73.33 16.57
CA ALA A 2 8.38 71.89 16.50
C ALA A 2 9.21 70.99 17.44
N PHE A 3 10.51 71.27 17.60
CA PHE A 3 11.42 70.50 18.46
C PHE A 3 11.13 70.65 19.97
N LEU A 4 10.82 71.87 20.43
CA LEU A 4 10.40 72.12 21.81
C LEU A 4 9.05 71.47 22.11
N THR A 5 8.16 71.40 21.12
CA THR A 5 6.88 70.70 21.22
C THR A 5 7.09 69.19 21.32
N TRP A 6 7.97 68.60 20.50
CA TRP A 6 8.30 67.16 20.53
C TRP A 6 8.87 66.72 21.89
N ILE A 7 9.82 67.47 22.46
CA ILE A 7 10.39 67.18 23.79
C ILE A 7 9.33 67.29 24.88
N LYS A 8 8.43 68.28 24.80
CA LYS A 8 7.33 68.42 25.76
C LYS A 8 6.39 67.22 25.71
N THR A 9 5.98 66.80 24.51
CA THR A 9 5.09 65.65 24.33
C THR A 9 5.72 64.38 24.91
N ILE A 10 6.97 64.06 24.56
CA ILE A 10 7.64 62.86 25.10
C ILE A 10 7.86 62.95 26.61
N SER A 11 8.21 64.13 27.12
CA SER A 11 8.43 64.32 28.57
C SER A 11 7.16 64.17 29.40
N ILE A 12 6.00 64.50 28.83
CA ILE A 12 4.68 64.28 29.42
C ILE A 12 4.35 62.78 29.36
N THR A 13 4.49 62.15 28.20
CA THR A 13 4.22 60.71 28.00
C THR A 13 5.10 59.82 28.91
N TRP A 14 6.33 60.25 29.22
CA TRP A 14 7.26 59.51 30.09
C TRP A 14 7.29 60.02 31.55
N ASN A 15 6.33 60.85 31.93
CA ASN A 15 6.08 61.31 33.30
C ASN A 15 7.29 61.98 34.01
N LEU A 16 8.07 62.77 33.27
CA LEU A 16 9.34 63.37 33.77
C LEU A 16 9.15 64.63 34.63
N LYS A 17 7.90 64.93 35.03
CA LYS A 17 7.48 66.08 35.84
C LYS A 17 8.08 67.42 35.34
N ILE A 18 7.99 67.69 34.04
CA ILE A 18 8.34 69.00 33.47
C ILE A 18 7.07 69.86 33.51
N ARG A 19 6.92 70.71 34.54
CA ARG A 19 5.77 71.61 34.66
C ARG A 19 5.95 72.81 33.74
N SER A 20 4.84 73.21 33.09
CA SER A 20 4.79 74.19 32.02
C SER A 20 5.30 75.58 32.41
N ALA A 21 5.99 76.23 31.45
CA ALA A 21 6.53 77.61 31.40
C ALA A 21 8.02 77.84 31.75
N GLY A 22 8.81 76.82 32.10
CA GLY A 22 10.25 76.95 32.38
C GLY A 22 11.19 76.27 31.36
N LYS A 23 12.45 76.71 31.31
CA LYS A 23 13.55 76.04 30.58
C LYS A 23 13.69 74.59 31.07
N VAL A 24 13.76 73.61 30.17
CA VAL A 24 14.03 72.21 30.52
C VAL A 24 15.48 72.10 30.98
N PRO A 25 15.77 71.57 32.19
CA PRO A 25 17.14 71.36 32.64
C PRO A 25 17.89 70.43 31.67
N ALA A 26 19.09 70.83 31.25
CA ALA A 26 19.90 70.09 30.28
C ALA A 26 20.09 68.60 30.67
N ALA A 27 20.26 68.31 31.97
CA ALA A 27 20.37 66.93 32.46
C ALA A 27 19.13 66.06 32.19
N LYS A 28 17.91 66.61 32.33
CA LYS A 28 16.68 65.89 31.98
C LYS A 28 16.56 65.67 30.48
N TYR A 29 16.98 66.65 29.69
CA TYR A 29 17.01 66.56 28.24
C TYR A 29 17.96 65.46 27.75
N PHE A 30 19.21 65.43 28.24
CA PHE A 30 20.17 64.39 27.86
C PHE A 30 19.73 63.00 28.30
N LYS A 31 19.05 62.88 29.46
CA LYS A 31 18.46 61.61 29.89
C LYS A 31 17.41 61.11 28.90
N VAL A 32 16.49 61.98 28.45
CA VAL A 32 15.44 61.59 27.48
C VAL A 32 16.04 61.15 26.16
N LEU A 33 17.04 61.87 25.66
CA LEU A 33 17.72 61.50 24.42
C LEU A 33 18.35 60.12 24.52
N ARG A 34 19.12 59.86 25.59
CA ARG A 34 19.77 58.57 25.81
C ARG A 34 18.75 57.44 25.98
N ASP A 35 17.72 57.63 26.79
CA ASP A 35 16.68 56.62 27.01
C ASP A 35 15.90 56.34 25.71
N ASN A 36 15.74 57.33 24.82
CA ASN A 36 15.14 57.14 23.50
C ASN A 36 16.07 56.41 22.53
N GLU A 37 17.35 56.74 22.49
CA GLU A 37 18.35 56.03 21.70
C GLU A 37 18.46 54.55 22.11
N GLU A 38 18.49 54.27 23.42
CA GLU A 38 18.50 52.91 23.96
C GLU A 38 17.23 52.12 23.56
N LYS A 39 16.05 52.74 23.64
CA LYS A 39 14.78 52.10 23.21
C LYS A 39 14.72 51.86 21.71
N GLN A 40 15.21 52.81 20.90
CA GLN A 40 15.27 52.66 19.45
C GLN A 40 16.22 51.53 19.05
N LYS A 41 17.37 51.42 19.74
CA LYS A 41 18.30 50.30 19.55
C LYS A 41 17.64 48.96 19.89
N TYR A 42 16.97 48.87 21.04
CA TYR A 42 16.27 47.66 21.45
C TYR A 42 15.15 47.24 20.46
N LEU A 43 14.37 48.20 19.97
CA LEU A 43 13.34 47.95 18.96
C LEU A 43 13.94 47.44 17.64
N SER A 44 15.05 48.03 17.20
CA SER A 44 15.76 47.57 16.01
C SER A 44 16.26 46.13 16.18
N ASP A 45 16.85 45.79 17.33
CA ASP A 45 17.31 44.43 17.64
C ASP A 45 16.14 43.43 17.70
N LEU A 46 14.98 43.85 18.21
CA LEU A 46 13.77 43.03 18.25
C LEU A 46 13.26 42.72 16.83
N ILE A 47 13.16 43.72 15.96
CA ILE A 47 12.71 43.56 14.57
C ILE A 47 13.62 42.60 13.82
N LEU A 48 14.94 42.71 14.00
CA LEU A 48 15.89 41.80 13.38
C LEU A 48 15.71 40.35 13.86
N LYS A 49 15.46 40.16 15.17
CA LYS A 49 15.19 38.82 15.73
C LYS A 49 13.87 38.25 15.23
N GLU A 50 12.81 39.06 15.14
CA GLU A 50 11.53 38.62 14.60
C GLU A 50 11.63 38.23 13.11
N ASP A 51 12.40 38.98 12.31
CA ASP A 51 12.65 38.63 10.91
C ASP A 51 13.38 37.28 10.77
N VAL A 52 14.37 37.03 11.63
CA VAL A 52 15.05 35.71 11.69
C VAL A 52 14.07 34.59 12.04
N ILE A 53 13.25 34.78 13.09
CA ILE A 53 12.24 33.78 13.49
C ILE A 53 11.24 33.51 12.36
N LEU A 54 10.81 34.53 11.64
CA LEU A 54 9.89 34.38 10.51
C LEU A 54 10.52 33.58 9.36
N ARG A 55 11.80 33.83 9.05
CA ARG A 55 12.54 33.07 8.04
C ARG A 55 12.77 31.62 8.45
N ASP A 56 13.14 31.39 9.71
CA ASP A 56 13.34 30.05 10.25
C ASP A 56 12.02 29.26 10.20
N ASN A 57 10.91 29.86 10.63
CA ASN A 57 9.58 29.24 10.53
C ASN A 57 9.18 28.91 9.10
N ALA A 58 9.46 29.80 8.13
CA ALA A 58 9.19 29.53 6.72
C ALA A 58 10.02 28.34 6.21
N THR A 59 11.29 28.26 6.62
CA THR A 59 12.21 27.16 6.27
C THR A 59 11.75 25.84 6.88
N THR A 60 11.44 25.82 8.18
CA THR A 60 10.93 24.62 8.87
C THR A 60 9.62 24.14 8.26
N LYS A 61 8.72 25.06 7.87
CA LYS A 61 7.47 24.69 7.21
C LYS A 61 7.71 24.04 5.85
N ALA A 62 8.67 24.55 5.06
CA ALA A 62 9.03 23.96 3.78
C ALA A 62 9.62 22.55 3.96
N GLN A 63 10.52 22.37 4.92
CA GLN A 63 11.10 21.07 5.26
C GLN A 63 10.03 20.06 5.70
N LEU A 64 9.08 20.49 6.53
CA LEU A 64 7.99 19.63 6.99
C LEU A 64 7.09 19.15 5.83
N GLU A 65 6.76 20.03 4.89
CA GLU A 65 5.95 19.65 3.72
C GLU A 65 6.71 18.70 2.78
N GLU A 66 8.02 18.90 2.62
CA GLU A 66 8.89 17.97 1.89
C GLU A 66 8.94 16.59 2.55
N GLU A 67 9.17 16.53 3.88
CA GLU A 67 9.18 15.28 4.63
C GLU A 67 7.84 14.54 4.54
N LYS A 68 6.70 15.25 4.66
CA LYS A 68 5.37 14.64 4.48
C LYS A 68 5.21 14.02 3.09
N SER A 69 5.67 14.71 2.05
CA SER A 69 5.65 14.20 0.67
C SER A 69 6.49 12.93 0.52
N ASN A 70 7.69 12.93 1.11
CA ASN A 70 8.59 11.78 1.09
C ASN A 70 7.99 10.57 1.85
N VAL A 71 7.38 10.80 3.01
CA VAL A 71 6.70 9.75 3.79
C VAL A 71 5.52 9.17 3.01
N SER A 72 4.72 10.01 2.32
CA SER A 72 3.61 9.54 1.49
C SER A 72 4.10 8.62 0.38
N LYS A 73 5.15 9.01 -0.36
CA LYS A 73 5.73 8.20 -1.43
C LYS A 73 6.27 6.86 -0.91
N ALA A 74 6.99 6.88 0.21
CA ALA A 74 7.51 5.65 0.83
C ALA A 74 6.38 4.71 1.27
N GLN A 75 5.26 5.24 1.75
CA GLN A 75 4.09 4.46 2.11
C GLN A 75 3.43 3.82 0.89
N ASP A 76 3.26 4.56 -0.21
CA ASP A 76 2.71 4.04 -1.46
C ASP A 76 3.59 2.91 -2.04
N GLU A 77 4.91 3.09 -2.03
CA GLU A 77 5.87 2.07 -2.45
C GLU A 77 5.79 0.81 -1.58
N LYS A 78 5.66 0.96 -0.26
CA LYS A 78 5.49 -0.16 0.67
C LYS A 78 4.22 -0.95 0.37
N VAL A 79 3.08 -0.28 0.16
CA VAL A 79 1.80 -0.93 -0.18
C VAL A 79 1.94 -1.69 -1.49
N LEU A 80 2.56 -1.08 -2.51
CA LEU A 80 2.81 -1.73 -3.79
C LEU A 80 3.68 -2.99 -3.66
N LEU A 81 4.78 -2.91 -2.88
CA LEU A 81 5.66 -4.05 -2.64
C LEU A 81 4.95 -5.17 -1.88
N GLN A 82 4.12 -4.83 -0.89
CA GLN A 82 3.36 -5.81 -0.12
C GLN A 82 2.29 -6.51 -0.97
N ASN A 83 1.62 -5.78 -1.87
CA ASN A 83 0.70 -6.37 -2.83
C ASN A 83 1.42 -7.32 -3.80
N LYS A 84 2.58 -6.94 -4.33
CA LYS A 84 3.40 -7.81 -5.18
C LYS A 84 3.84 -9.08 -4.44
N LEU A 85 4.26 -8.95 -3.19
CA LEU A 85 4.66 -10.10 -2.35
C LEU A 85 3.48 -11.06 -2.15
N ASN A 86 2.29 -10.55 -1.83
CA ASN A 86 1.08 -11.37 -1.67
C ASN A 86 0.72 -12.11 -2.97
N VAL A 87 0.82 -11.43 -4.13
CA VAL A 87 0.62 -12.08 -5.44
C VAL A 87 1.62 -13.22 -5.65
N ILE A 88 2.90 -13.00 -5.36
CA ILE A 88 3.94 -14.03 -5.52
C ILE A 88 3.73 -15.21 -4.57
N LEU A 89 3.42 -14.95 -3.30
CA LEU A 89 3.15 -15.99 -2.31
C LEU A 89 1.94 -16.85 -2.71
N ASN A 90 0.88 -16.22 -3.22
CA ASN A 90 -0.31 -16.91 -3.70
C ASN A 90 -0.06 -17.67 -5.03
N MET A 91 0.88 -17.22 -5.86
CA MET A 91 1.28 -17.92 -7.09
C MET A 91 2.07 -19.21 -6.82
N ALA A 92 2.82 -19.28 -5.71
CA ALA A 92 3.68 -20.42 -5.44
C ALA A 92 3.01 -21.51 -4.60
N ASN A 93 1.96 -21.18 -3.84
CA ASN A 93 1.37 -22.11 -2.89
C ASN A 93 0.24 -22.94 -3.49
N THR A 94 0.55 -24.20 -3.84
CA THR A 94 -0.44 -25.18 -4.34
C THR A 94 -1.19 -25.94 -3.25
N ASP A 95 -0.93 -25.66 -1.97
CA ASP A 95 -1.50 -26.41 -0.83
C ASP A 95 -3.02 -26.44 -0.85
N TRP A 96 -3.66 -25.40 -1.38
CA TRP A 96 -5.11 -25.31 -1.56
C TRP A 96 -5.70 -26.42 -2.43
N LEU A 97 -4.91 -26.93 -3.37
CA LEU A 97 -5.32 -28.05 -4.23
C LEU A 97 -4.99 -29.41 -3.63
N ASN A 98 -4.19 -29.49 -2.55
CA ASN A 98 -3.78 -30.77 -1.98
C ASN A 98 -4.98 -31.60 -1.52
N GLY A 99 -4.92 -32.91 -1.75
CA GLY A 99 -5.96 -33.87 -1.40
C GLY A 99 -6.60 -34.52 -2.62
N ASP A 100 -7.70 -35.19 -2.37
CA ASP A 100 -8.36 -36.06 -3.32
C ASP A 100 -9.49 -35.34 -4.07
N TRP A 101 -9.56 -35.57 -5.40
CA TRP A 101 -10.52 -34.94 -6.29
C TRP A 101 -11.13 -35.92 -7.28
N ASN A 102 -12.39 -35.66 -7.61
CA ASN A 102 -13.09 -36.25 -8.73
C ASN A 102 -13.27 -35.18 -9.81
N ILE A 103 -12.64 -35.38 -10.96
CA ILE A 103 -12.70 -34.48 -12.11
C ILE A 103 -13.73 -35.00 -13.11
N LYS A 104 -14.65 -34.13 -13.53
CA LYS A 104 -15.59 -34.38 -14.62
C LYS A 104 -15.26 -33.45 -15.79
N ARG A 105 -14.88 -34.01 -16.94
CA ARG A 105 -14.66 -33.26 -18.19
C ARG A 105 -15.84 -33.44 -19.12
N HIS A 106 -16.41 -32.34 -19.58
CA HIS A 106 -17.56 -32.31 -20.49
C HIS A 106 -17.07 -32.15 -21.93
N ILE A 107 -16.74 -33.26 -22.56
CA ILE A 107 -16.16 -33.29 -23.91
C ILE A 107 -17.28 -33.31 -24.94
N LYS A 108 -17.33 -32.32 -25.82
CA LYS A 108 -18.30 -32.30 -26.92
C LYS A 108 -17.87 -33.26 -28.03
N SER A 109 -18.71 -34.26 -28.31
CA SER A 109 -18.50 -35.21 -29.39
C SER A 109 -18.47 -34.50 -30.74
N LYS A 110 -17.40 -34.73 -31.53
CA LYS A 110 -17.26 -34.18 -32.89
C LYS A 110 -18.26 -34.78 -33.89
N GLN A 111 -18.81 -35.96 -33.60
CA GLN A 111 -19.66 -36.70 -34.55
C GLN A 111 -21.14 -36.32 -34.48
N ASN A 112 -21.66 -36.04 -33.28
CA ASN A 112 -23.09 -35.80 -33.05
C ASN A 112 -23.38 -34.65 -32.07
N GLY A 113 -22.36 -33.94 -31.58
CA GLY A 113 -22.52 -32.81 -30.65
C GLY A 113 -22.94 -33.20 -29.23
N ALA A 114 -23.11 -34.49 -28.92
CA ALA A 114 -23.44 -34.96 -27.58
C ALA A 114 -22.29 -34.66 -26.60
N ILE A 115 -22.64 -34.35 -25.34
CA ILE A 115 -21.66 -34.15 -24.27
C ILE A 115 -21.31 -35.52 -23.68
N ILE A 116 -20.04 -35.89 -23.76
CA ILE A 116 -19.47 -37.07 -23.11
C ILE A 116 -18.82 -36.59 -21.81
N ILE A 117 -19.20 -37.20 -20.70
CA ILE A 117 -18.62 -36.90 -19.39
C ILE A 117 -17.52 -37.93 -19.13
N ASP A 118 -16.27 -37.49 -19.23
CA ASP A 118 -15.11 -38.25 -18.78
C ASP A 118 -14.89 -37.98 -17.29
N VAL A 119 -14.70 -39.04 -16.50
CA VAL A 119 -14.58 -38.96 -15.04
C VAL A 119 -13.24 -39.53 -14.59
N GLN A 120 -12.37 -38.66 -14.11
CA GLN A 120 -11.03 -39.00 -13.65
C GLN A 120 -10.90 -38.79 -12.14
N ARG A 121 -10.27 -39.73 -11.45
CA ARG A 121 -9.99 -39.65 -10.02
C ARG A 121 -8.53 -39.35 -9.80
N ILE A 122 -8.26 -38.29 -9.04
CA ILE A 122 -6.89 -37.84 -8.81
C ILE A 122 -6.63 -37.54 -7.34
N TYR A 123 -5.36 -37.53 -6.99
CA TYR A 123 -4.83 -36.99 -5.76
C TYR A 123 -3.78 -35.94 -6.12
N ILE A 124 -3.86 -34.76 -5.51
CA ILE A 124 -2.88 -33.69 -5.67
C ILE A 124 -2.07 -33.58 -4.38
N ASN A 125 -0.75 -33.51 -4.49
CA ASN A 125 0.12 -33.29 -3.34
C ASN A 125 1.31 -32.43 -3.71
N ASN A 126 1.39 -31.24 -3.12
CA ASN A 126 2.43 -30.24 -3.35
C ASN A 126 2.64 -29.96 -4.85
N GLY A 127 1.53 -29.86 -5.58
CA GLY A 127 1.52 -29.60 -7.02
C GLY A 127 1.76 -30.83 -7.90
N ASP A 128 2.04 -32.00 -7.35
CA ASP A 128 2.09 -33.25 -8.14
C ASP A 128 0.69 -33.83 -8.32
N PHE A 129 0.38 -34.19 -9.57
CA PHE A 129 -0.89 -34.78 -9.98
C PHE A 129 -0.74 -36.30 -10.09
N PHE A 130 -1.49 -37.03 -9.27
CA PHE A 130 -1.52 -38.49 -9.28
C PHE A 130 -2.89 -38.97 -9.74
N GLU A 131 -2.94 -39.77 -10.80
CA GLU A 131 -4.16 -40.45 -11.20
C GLU A 131 -4.27 -41.79 -10.46
N TYR A 132 -5.49 -42.11 -10.02
CA TYR A 132 -5.78 -43.44 -9.49
C TYR A 132 -6.03 -44.43 -10.62
N ASP A 133 -5.13 -45.38 -10.77
CA ASP A 133 -5.33 -46.51 -11.66
C ASP A 133 -6.32 -47.49 -11.00
N LYS A 134 -7.51 -47.62 -11.60
CA LYS A 134 -8.57 -48.53 -11.12
C LYS A 134 -8.17 -50.01 -11.19
N LEU A 135 -7.30 -50.39 -12.12
CA LEU A 135 -6.89 -51.78 -12.32
C LEU A 135 -5.81 -52.18 -11.32
N LEU A 136 -4.87 -51.27 -11.04
CA LEU A 136 -3.71 -51.54 -10.19
C LEU A 136 -3.91 -51.09 -8.73
N GLN A 137 -5.00 -50.37 -8.42
CA GLN A 137 -5.24 -49.74 -7.11
C GLN A 137 -4.05 -48.90 -6.63
N GLN A 138 -3.32 -48.29 -7.57
CA GLN A 138 -2.12 -47.51 -7.28
C GLN A 138 -2.26 -46.09 -7.82
N LYS A 139 -1.63 -45.15 -7.11
CA LYS A 139 -1.49 -43.77 -7.55
C LYS A 139 -0.31 -43.69 -8.52
N LYS A 140 -0.56 -43.30 -9.76
CA LYS A 140 0.50 -43.06 -10.75
C LYS A 140 0.68 -41.55 -10.93
N ARG A 141 1.91 -41.06 -10.77
CA ARG A 141 2.22 -39.65 -11.08
C ARG A 141 2.08 -39.44 -12.58
N GLU A 142 1.12 -38.60 -12.97
CA GLU A 142 0.79 -38.29 -14.36
C GLU A 142 1.46 -36.98 -14.78
N SER A 143 1.37 -35.98 -13.90
CA SER A 143 1.68 -34.60 -14.26
C SER A 143 2.05 -33.75 -13.04
N THR A 144 2.39 -32.50 -13.28
CA THR A 144 2.77 -31.52 -12.27
C THR A 144 2.19 -30.16 -12.63
N ILE A 145 1.63 -29.50 -11.61
CA ILE A 145 1.11 -28.14 -11.66
C ILE A 145 2.26 -27.15 -11.79
N LYS A 146 2.15 -26.28 -12.79
CA LYS A 146 3.07 -25.16 -13.07
C LYS A 146 2.27 -23.89 -13.27
N ASN A 147 2.92 -22.74 -13.05
CA ASN A 147 2.32 -21.41 -13.20
C ASN A 147 0.97 -21.31 -12.47
N TYR A 148 0.94 -21.79 -11.22
CA TYR A 148 -0.23 -21.69 -10.37
C TYR A 148 -0.51 -20.23 -10.02
N PHE A 149 -1.78 -19.88 -9.96
CA PHE A 149 -2.25 -18.58 -9.57
C PHE A 149 -3.58 -18.74 -8.84
N PHE A 150 -3.66 -18.11 -7.67
CA PHE A 150 -4.85 -18.13 -6.83
C PHE A 150 -5.24 -16.70 -6.47
N ASN A 151 -6.51 -16.35 -6.71
CA ASN A 151 -7.06 -15.04 -6.42
C ASN A 151 -8.35 -15.16 -5.62
N ASP A 152 -8.26 -14.85 -4.32
CA ASP A 152 -9.42 -14.91 -3.43
C ASP A 152 -10.43 -13.79 -3.60
N MET A 153 -10.03 -12.67 -4.20
CA MET A 153 -10.96 -11.58 -4.49
C MET A 153 -11.86 -11.89 -5.69
N THR A 154 -11.33 -12.54 -6.73
CA THR A 154 -12.12 -12.95 -7.91
C THR A 154 -12.65 -14.37 -7.81
N LYS A 155 -12.27 -15.10 -6.75
CA LYS A 155 -12.57 -16.53 -6.54
C LYS A 155 -12.14 -17.39 -7.72
N GLU A 156 -10.93 -17.13 -8.22
CA GLU A 156 -10.35 -17.81 -9.39
C GLU A 156 -9.05 -18.54 -9.05
N VAL A 157 -8.85 -19.68 -9.71
CA VAL A 157 -7.65 -20.49 -9.69
C VAL A 157 -7.23 -20.76 -11.13
N PHE A 158 -5.95 -20.56 -11.43
CA PHE A 158 -5.36 -20.85 -12.72
C PHE A 158 -4.12 -21.70 -12.55
N PHE A 159 -3.94 -22.69 -13.43
CA PHE A 159 -2.69 -23.44 -13.49
C PHE A 159 -2.49 -24.15 -14.82
N ILE A 160 -1.24 -24.53 -15.09
CA ILE A 160 -0.86 -25.36 -16.23
C ILE A 160 -0.51 -26.75 -15.71
N ASN A 161 -1.11 -27.77 -16.29
CA ASN A 161 -0.75 -29.15 -16.04
C ASN A 161 0.29 -29.61 -17.07
N LYS A 162 1.44 -30.07 -16.58
CA LYS A 162 2.57 -30.51 -17.42
C LYS A 162 2.85 -31.98 -17.15
N SER A 163 2.86 -32.82 -18.18
CA SER A 163 3.12 -34.24 -18.02
C SER A 163 4.53 -34.49 -17.49
N VAL A 164 4.73 -35.63 -16.82
CA VAL A 164 6.07 -36.05 -16.39
C VAL A 164 7.03 -36.22 -17.58
N ALA A 165 6.51 -36.51 -18.78
CA ALA A 165 7.28 -36.57 -20.03
C ALA A 165 7.74 -35.20 -20.55
N GLY A 166 7.29 -34.10 -19.93
CA GLY A 166 7.75 -32.74 -20.21
C GLY A 166 6.90 -31.95 -21.20
N GLU A 167 5.83 -32.53 -21.75
CA GLU A 167 4.88 -31.85 -22.63
C GLU A 167 3.80 -31.13 -21.81
N ILE A 168 3.41 -29.93 -22.25
CA ILE A 168 2.25 -29.24 -21.66
C ILE A 168 1.02 -30.07 -22.03
N THR A 169 0.29 -30.51 -21.01
CA THR A 169 -0.87 -31.38 -21.20
C THR A 169 -2.13 -30.53 -21.29
N SER A 170 -2.29 -29.55 -20.40
CA SER A 170 -3.41 -28.61 -20.47
C SER A 170 -3.27 -27.39 -19.57
N THR A 171 -4.11 -26.38 -19.81
CA THR A 171 -4.25 -25.18 -18.99
C THR A 171 -5.63 -25.17 -18.35
N HIS A 172 -5.71 -24.87 -17.06
CA HIS A 172 -6.94 -24.90 -16.27
C HIS A 172 -7.23 -23.50 -15.73
N ARG A 173 -8.46 -23.01 -15.95
CA ARG A 173 -8.99 -21.80 -15.32
C ARG A 173 -10.30 -22.15 -14.65
N LEU A 174 -10.29 -22.13 -13.32
CA LEU A 174 -11.37 -22.61 -12.47
C LEU A 174 -11.84 -21.48 -11.55
N SER A 175 -13.13 -21.46 -11.26
CA SER A 175 -13.73 -20.62 -10.24
C SER A 175 -14.21 -21.50 -9.08
N TYR A 176 -14.23 -20.93 -7.88
CA TYR A 176 -14.73 -21.61 -6.69
C TYR A 176 -15.78 -20.75 -5.97
N SER A 177 -16.63 -21.40 -5.19
CA SER A 177 -17.62 -20.73 -4.35
C SER A 177 -17.02 -20.36 -2.99
N ASP A 178 -17.83 -19.92 -2.04
CA ASP A 178 -17.34 -19.68 -0.66
C ASP A 178 -16.77 -20.97 0.00
N SER A 179 -17.10 -22.15 -0.55
CA SER A 179 -16.50 -23.43 -0.20
C SER A 179 -15.57 -23.93 -1.31
N ILE A 180 -14.36 -24.35 -0.91
CA ILE A 180 -13.29 -24.89 -1.78
C ILE A 180 -13.60 -26.34 -2.22
N ASN A 181 -14.71 -26.91 -1.77
CA ASN A 181 -15.05 -28.29 -2.06
C ASN A 181 -15.37 -28.54 -3.54
N GLU A 182 -15.63 -27.49 -4.30
CA GLU A 182 -15.97 -27.57 -5.71
C GLU A 182 -15.25 -26.45 -6.49
N LEU A 183 -14.59 -26.82 -7.59
CA LEU A 183 -14.01 -25.88 -8.55
C LEU A 183 -14.64 -26.15 -9.92
N THR A 184 -15.10 -25.12 -10.61
CA THR A 184 -15.74 -25.27 -11.93
C THR A 184 -15.13 -24.29 -12.92
N GLY A 185 -14.88 -24.72 -14.15
CA GLY A 185 -14.36 -23.81 -15.17
C GLY A 185 -14.01 -24.53 -16.46
N PHE A 186 -12.85 -24.18 -17.03
CA PHE A 186 -12.43 -24.66 -18.34
C PHE A 186 -11.00 -25.19 -18.35
N GLU A 187 -10.82 -26.30 -19.04
CA GLU A 187 -9.55 -26.85 -19.50
C GLU A 187 -9.34 -26.44 -20.97
N ASN A 188 -8.18 -25.83 -21.27
CA ASN A 188 -7.80 -25.32 -22.60
C ASN A 188 -8.85 -24.41 -23.25
N GLU A 189 -9.60 -23.64 -22.44
CA GLU A 189 -10.69 -22.72 -22.85
C GLU A 189 -11.95 -23.40 -23.45
N ASP A 190 -11.85 -24.62 -23.96
CA ASP A 190 -12.94 -25.29 -24.70
C ASP A 190 -13.65 -26.39 -23.90
N ILE A 191 -12.97 -27.03 -22.96
CA ILE A 191 -13.51 -28.19 -22.24
C ILE A 191 -13.99 -27.73 -20.88
N ARG A 192 -15.30 -27.72 -20.65
CA ARG A 192 -15.81 -27.49 -19.30
C ARG A 192 -15.32 -28.61 -18.38
N ILE A 193 -14.80 -28.24 -17.23
CA ILE A 193 -14.24 -29.14 -16.23
C ILE A 193 -14.75 -28.77 -14.84
N ASP A 194 -15.18 -29.77 -14.08
CA ASP A 194 -15.63 -29.62 -12.70
C ASP A 194 -14.78 -30.53 -11.79
N TYR A 195 -14.25 -29.97 -10.72
CA TYR A 195 -13.47 -30.64 -9.68
C TYR A 195 -14.32 -30.70 -8.42
N GLU A 196 -14.57 -31.90 -7.90
CA GLU A 196 -15.30 -32.11 -6.66
C GLU A 196 -14.38 -32.82 -5.65
N ARG A 197 -14.28 -32.27 -4.43
CA ARG A 197 -13.59 -32.95 -3.33
C ARG A 197 -14.28 -34.26 -3.02
N THR A 198 -13.48 -35.26 -2.65
CA THR A 198 -13.98 -36.58 -2.29
C THR A 198 -13.19 -37.14 -1.13
N ASP A 199 -13.90 -37.58 -0.08
CA ASP A 199 -13.29 -38.24 1.09
C ASP A 199 -13.03 -39.73 0.86
N VAL A 200 -13.38 -40.24 -0.33
CA VAL A 200 -13.59 -41.68 -0.60
C VAL A 200 -12.34 -42.41 -1.07
N PHE A 201 -11.16 -42.07 -0.56
CA PHE A 201 -9.97 -42.88 -0.79
C PHE A 201 -9.47 -43.45 0.53
N ASP A 202 -10.24 -44.43 1.02
CA ASP A 202 -9.79 -45.29 2.10
C ASP A 202 -8.43 -45.92 1.75
N LYS A 203 -7.56 -45.96 2.76
CA LYS A 203 -6.17 -46.44 2.73
C LYS A 203 -6.02 -47.85 2.17
#